data_AF-A0A9E2IKS0-F1
#
_entry.id   AF-A0A9E2IKS0-F1
#
_cell.length_a   1.000
_cell.length_b   1.000
_cell.length_c   1.000
_cell.angle_alpha   90.00
_cell.angle_beta   90.00
_cell.angle_gamma   90.00
#
_symmetry.space_group_name_H-M   'P 1'
#
loop_
_entity.id
_entity.type
_entity.pdbx_description
1 polymer ?
#
loop_
_entity_poly.entity_id
_entity_poly.type
_entity_poly.pdbx_seq_one_letter_code
_entity_poly.pdbx_strand_id
1 'polypeptide(L)'
;MFQISPKNSFTQVASWLQNSGIQSAGGGFYSWFDAGLASYSYLYSEITGYGISTLLFLYDIQKDTAQLKKAKRAAQWIKDVAMHPCGGIRTRLHAHDASADKVYSFAEENIFSFDTGMVLYGVINLYRVTQDSQYLVMAKTIADFLIGTMQQEDGSLAPIYNARNNALFVATEPKWSNQPASFHAKVALGLVDLFEVTGDKKYYGAAARLCTYALTTQEAGGRFITDKFAGTTHL
;
A
#
# COMPACT_ATOMS: atom_id res chain seq x y z
N MET A 1 -14.52 34.70 1.37
CA MET A 1 -14.63 33.60 0.39
C MET A 1 -13.23 33.34 -0.14
N PHE A 2 -12.52 32.34 0.38
CA PHE A 2 -11.13 32.07 -0.01
C PHE A 2 -11.12 31.41 -1.39
N GLN A 3 -10.72 32.15 -2.43
CA GLN A 3 -10.40 31.56 -3.73
C GLN A 3 -9.05 30.84 -3.62
N ILE A 4 -9.08 29.56 -3.29
CA ILE A 4 -7.89 28.70 -3.39
C ILE A 4 -7.76 28.34 -4.87
N SER A 5 -6.80 28.96 -5.57
CA SER A 5 -6.46 28.52 -6.92
C SER A 5 -5.78 27.13 -6.85
N PRO A 6 -5.97 26.24 -7.83
CA PRO A 6 -5.42 24.87 -7.80
C PRO A 6 -3.89 24.83 -7.65
N LYS A 7 -3.17 25.82 -8.18
CA LYS A 7 -1.73 25.94 -7.99
C LYS A 7 -1.35 26.25 -6.55
N ASN A 8 -2.18 27.02 -5.84
CA ASN A 8 -1.95 27.35 -4.44
C ASN A 8 -2.22 26.14 -3.52
N SER A 9 -3.23 25.32 -3.81
CA SER A 9 -3.51 24.12 -3.01
C SER A 9 -2.39 23.08 -3.09
N PHE A 10 -1.83 22.81 -4.27
CA PHE A 10 -0.71 21.85 -4.39
C PHE A 10 0.55 22.32 -3.68
N THR A 11 0.85 23.62 -3.71
CA THR A 11 1.99 24.18 -2.96
C THR A 11 1.79 24.05 -1.46
N GLN A 12 0.57 24.27 -0.96
CA GLN A 12 0.25 24.10 0.47
C GLN A 12 0.37 22.64 0.91
N VAL A 13 -0.15 21.70 0.13
CA VAL A 13 -0.02 20.25 0.40
C VAL A 13 1.44 19.81 0.37
N ALA A 14 2.19 20.24 -0.65
CA ALA A 14 3.63 19.96 -0.76
C ALA A 14 4.40 20.50 0.45
N SER A 15 4.13 21.73 0.87
CA SER A 15 4.75 22.34 2.06
C SER A 15 4.39 21.59 3.34
N TRP A 16 3.12 21.19 3.50
CA TRP A 16 2.70 20.41 4.66
C TRP A 16 3.39 19.05 4.71
N LEU A 17 3.41 18.30 3.60
CA LEU A 17 4.14 17.02 3.53
C LEU A 17 5.64 17.21 3.76
N GLN A 18 6.21 18.35 3.38
CA GLN A 18 7.62 18.67 3.62
C GLN A 18 7.92 18.91 5.10
N ASN A 19 7.05 19.64 5.79
CA ASN A 19 7.39 20.28 7.06
C ASN A 19 6.60 19.79 8.27
N SER A 20 5.51 19.03 8.08
CA SER A 20 4.67 18.59 9.19
C SER A 20 5.44 17.69 10.16
N GLY A 21 6.18 16.73 9.62
CA GLY A 21 6.77 15.61 10.37
C GLY A 21 6.00 14.30 10.16
N ILE A 22 4.97 14.29 9.31
CA ILE A 22 4.19 13.07 9.00
C ILE A 22 5.04 11.97 8.35
N GLN A 23 6.12 12.33 7.66
CA GLN A 23 7.18 11.41 7.29
C GLN A 23 8.24 11.43 8.40
N SER A 24 8.46 10.30 9.06
CA SER A 24 9.50 10.15 10.06
C SER A 24 10.90 10.41 9.48
N ALA A 25 11.87 10.68 10.37
CA ALA A 25 13.27 10.84 9.99
C ALA A 25 13.83 9.61 9.24
N GLY A 26 13.34 8.40 9.59
CA GLY A 26 13.70 7.15 8.92
C GLY A 26 13.07 6.96 7.54
N GLY A 27 12.08 7.77 7.16
CA GLY A 27 11.45 7.76 5.83
C GLY A 27 10.05 7.16 5.77
N GLY A 28 9.65 6.33 6.74
CA GLY A 28 8.30 5.80 6.86
C GLY A 28 7.28 6.90 7.20
N PHE A 29 6.03 6.71 6.77
CA PHE A 29 4.94 7.63 7.07
C PHE A 29 4.11 7.17 8.28
N TYR A 30 3.77 8.12 9.13
CA TYR A 30 2.78 7.92 10.19
C TYR A 30 1.38 7.86 9.60
N SER A 31 0.52 7.04 10.21
CA SER A 31 -0.86 6.87 9.74
C SER A 31 -1.69 8.17 9.89
N TRP A 32 -1.49 8.86 11.00
CA TRP A 32 -2.04 10.19 11.27
C TRP A 32 -1.22 10.95 12.33
N PHE A 33 -1.49 12.26 12.40
CA PHE A 33 -1.10 13.13 13.51
C PHE A 33 -2.32 13.42 14.37
N ASP A 34 -2.23 13.18 15.67
CA ASP A 34 -3.25 13.53 16.64
C ASP A 34 -3.03 14.98 17.11
N ALA A 35 -3.94 15.87 16.74
CA ALA A 35 -3.83 17.29 17.08
C ALA A 35 -4.11 17.57 18.57
N GLY A 36 -4.89 16.73 19.25
CA GLY A 36 -5.19 16.87 20.68
C GLY A 36 -4.01 16.46 21.55
N LEU A 37 -3.30 15.41 21.15
CA LEU A 37 -2.10 14.92 21.85
C LEU A 37 -0.79 15.52 21.30
N ALA A 38 -0.86 16.28 20.22
CA ALA A 38 0.28 16.82 19.47
C ALA A 38 1.33 15.73 19.14
N SER A 39 0.87 14.53 18.77
CA SER A 39 1.72 13.36 18.61
C SER A 39 1.43 12.61 17.31
N TYR A 40 2.45 11.91 16.83
CA TYR A 40 2.32 11.01 15.68
C TYR A 40 1.94 9.61 16.16
N SER A 41 1.08 8.95 15.39
CA SER A 41 0.67 7.56 15.62
C SER A 41 1.77 6.56 15.23
N TYR A 42 1.41 5.35 14.82
CA TYR A 42 2.35 4.34 14.33
C TYR A 42 2.78 4.61 12.88
N LEU A 43 3.95 4.08 12.52
CA LEU A 43 4.39 4.02 11.13
C LEU A 43 3.61 2.93 10.39
N TYR A 44 3.13 3.25 9.20
CA TYR A 44 2.24 2.37 8.45
C TYR A 44 2.74 2.19 7.01
N SER A 45 3.04 0.96 6.62
CA SER A 45 3.60 0.64 5.31
C SER A 45 2.64 0.93 4.16
N GLU A 46 1.33 0.67 4.32
CA GLU A 46 0.32 1.05 3.32
C GLU A 46 0.36 2.56 3.03
N ILE A 47 0.35 3.38 4.10
CA ILE A 47 0.41 4.84 4.01
C ILE A 47 1.75 5.30 3.46
N THR A 48 2.84 4.57 3.73
CA THR A 48 4.15 4.85 3.13
C THR A 48 4.14 4.58 1.62
N GLY A 49 3.47 3.52 1.15
CA GLY A 49 3.24 3.24 -0.27
C GLY A 49 2.44 4.36 -0.96
N TYR A 50 1.32 4.79 -0.36
CA TYR A 50 0.58 5.96 -0.84
C TYR A 50 1.41 7.23 -0.82
N GLY A 51 2.22 7.42 0.23
CA GLY A 51 3.16 8.54 0.37
C GLY A 51 4.11 8.62 -0.81
N ILE A 52 4.70 7.49 -1.24
CA ILE A 52 5.56 7.45 -2.44
C ILE A 52 4.79 7.94 -3.67
N SER A 53 3.62 7.36 -3.97
CA SER A 53 2.83 7.75 -5.15
C SER A 53 2.39 9.23 -5.11
N THR A 54 2.03 9.74 -3.94
CA THR A 54 1.62 11.14 -3.73
C THR A 54 2.79 12.10 -3.95
N LEU A 55 3.96 11.78 -3.39
CA LEU A 55 5.17 12.58 -3.58
C LEU A 55 5.62 12.59 -5.04
N LEU A 56 5.49 11.47 -5.75
CA LEU A 56 5.79 11.39 -7.18
C LEU A 56 4.81 12.21 -8.01
N PHE A 57 3.51 12.18 -7.68
CA PHE A 57 2.53 13.06 -8.29
C PHE A 57 2.89 14.54 -8.09
N LEU A 58 3.21 14.96 -6.86
CA LEU A 58 3.64 16.33 -6.55
C LEU A 58 4.94 16.70 -7.28
N TYR A 59 5.90 15.78 -7.33
CA TYR A 59 7.11 15.96 -8.13
C TYR A 59 6.78 16.17 -9.60
N ASP A 60 5.84 15.43 -10.17
CA ASP A 60 5.51 15.56 -11.58
C ASP A 60 4.90 16.94 -11.92
N ILE A 61 4.02 17.46 -11.05
CA ILE A 61 3.36 18.75 -11.29
C ILE A 61 4.25 19.97 -10.97
N GLN A 62 5.14 19.89 -9.99
CA GLN A 62 5.94 21.02 -9.50
C GLN A 62 7.41 20.95 -9.93
N LYS A 63 7.90 19.76 -10.30
CA LYS A 63 9.31 19.45 -10.57
C LYS A 63 10.27 19.75 -9.39
N ASP A 64 9.73 19.88 -8.18
CA ASP A 64 10.54 20.06 -6.96
C ASP A 64 11.18 18.73 -6.52
N THR A 65 12.49 18.64 -6.71
CA THR A 65 13.29 17.45 -6.35
C THR A 65 13.22 17.07 -4.87
N ALA A 66 12.79 17.96 -3.98
CA ALA A 66 12.56 17.64 -2.57
C ALA A 66 11.53 16.50 -2.41
N GLN A 67 10.47 16.50 -3.23
CA GLN A 67 9.44 15.45 -3.19
C GLN A 67 10.01 14.11 -3.64
N LEU A 68 10.81 14.10 -4.72
CA LEU A 68 11.48 12.89 -5.19
C LEU A 68 12.46 12.33 -4.14
N LYS A 69 13.21 13.20 -3.45
CA LYS A 69 14.10 12.78 -2.34
C LYS A 69 13.29 12.13 -1.20
N LYS A 70 12.13 12.69 -0.83
CA LYS A 70 11.24 12.10 0.16
C LYS A 70 10.69 10.74 -0.27
N ALA A 71 10.32 10.58 -1.54
CA ALA A 71 9.83 9.33 -2.10
C ALA A 71 10.92 8.24 -2.04
N LYS A 72 12.16 8.58 -2.39
CA LYS A 72 13.31 7.66 -2.28
C LYS A 72 13.56 7.23 -0.83
N ARG A 73 13.47 8.15 0.14
CA ARG A 73 13.59 7.80 1.58
C ARG A 73 12.47 6.88 2.05
N ALA A 74 11.23 7.11 1.60
CA ALA A 74 10.13 6.23 1.90
C ALA A 74 10.36 4.81 1.34
N ALA A 75 10.80 4.69 0.09
CA ALA A 75 11.15 3.39 -0.49
C ALA A 75 12.32 2.70 0.24
N GLN A 76 13.33 3.47 0.67
CA GLN A 76 14.43 2.95 1.47
C GLN A 76 13.95 2.41 2.82
N TRP A 77 13.07 3.14 3.51
CA TRP A 77 12.45 2.65 4.75
C TRP A 77 11.67 1.36 4.53
N ILE A 78 10.90 1.26 3.45
CA ILE A 78 10.18 0.03 3.11
C ILE A 78 11.18 -1.12 2.96
N LYS A 79 12.27 -0.91 2.22
CA LYS A 79 13.27 -1.94 1.95
C LYS A 79 13.99 -2.42 3.21
N ASP A 80 14.43 -1.48 4.04
CA ASP A 80 15.29 -1.78 5.19
C ASP A 80 14.50 -2.18 6.44
N VAL A 81 13.25 -1.75 6.56
CA VAL A 81 12.45 -1.88 7.79
C VAL A 81 11.21 -2.74 7.58
N ALA A 82 10.41 -2.47 6.54
CA ALA A 82 9.09 -3.08 6.39
C ALA A 82 9.08 -4.39 5.60
N MET A 83 9.99 -4.56 4.65
CA MET A 83 10.00 -5.69 3.74
C MET A 83 10.42 -6.97 4.48
N HIS A 84 9.58 -8.00 4.40
CA HIS A 84 9.86 -9.31 4.96
C HIS A 84 10.68 -10.14 3.94
N PRO A 85 11.57 -11.07 4.38
CA PRO A 85 12.31 -11.95 3.47
C PRO A 85 11.46 -12.79 2.50
N CYS A 86 10.18 -13.01 2.79
CA CYS A 86 9.25 -13.69 1.88
C CYS A 86 8.76 -12.82 0.72
N GLY A 87 9.10 -11.53 0.71
CA GLY A 87 8.68 -10.54 -0.29
C GLY A 87 7.45 -9.72 0.08
N GLY A 88 6.69 -10.15 1.08
CA GLY A 88 5.57 -9.38 1.63
C GLY A 88 6.00 -8.18 2.46
N ILE A 89 5.07 -7.24 2.69
CA ILE A 89 5.34 -6.02 3.47
C ILE A 89 4.64 -6.10 4.83
N ARG A 90 5.40 -5.94 5.91
CA ARG A 90 4.84 -5.82 7.26
C ARG A 90 4.00 -4.56 7.38
N THR A 91 2.90 -4.62 8.12
CA THR A 91 1.86 -3.56 8.11
C THR A 91 2.19 -2.36 9.02
N ARG A 92 2.08 -2.48 10.36
CA ARG A 92 2.23 -1.34 11.30
C ARG A 92 3.39 -1.52 12.29
N LEU A 93 4.22 -0.50 12.37
CA LEU A 93 5.29 -0.40 13.35
C LEU A 93 4.88 0.58 14.46
N HIS A 94 4.46 0.01 15.60
CA HIS A 94 4.08 0.76 16.78
C HIS A 94 5.32 1.15 17.60
N ALA A 95 5.41 2.43 17.99
CA ALA A 95 6.43 2.88 18.94
C ALA A 95 5.92 2.62 20.36
N HIS A 96 6.42 1.55 20.99
CA HIS A 96 6.21 1.23 22.42
C HIS A 96 4.78 1.39 22.94
N ASP A 97 3.78 0.97 22.15
CA ASP A 97 2.36 1.00 22.54
C ASP A 97 1.90 -0.40 22.93
N ALA A 98 1.76 -0.63 24.24
CA ALA A 98 1.29 -1.91 24.79
C ALA A 98 -0.22 -2.17 24.52
N SER A 99 -0.98 -1.13 24.15
CA SER A 99 -2.41 -1.22 23.81
C SER A 99 -2.65 -1.46 22.32
N ALA A 100 -1.59 -1.47 21.50
CA ALA A 100 -1.68 -1.68 20.08
C ALA A 100 -2.34 -3.03 19.74
N ASP A 101 -3.17 -3.01 18.71
CA ASP A 101 -3.73 -4.22 18.13
C ASP A 101 -2.60 -5.07 17.53
N LYS A 102 -2.27 -6.15 18.24
CA LYS A 102 -1.14 -7.02 17.92
C LYS A 102 -1.29 -7.62 16.53
N VAL A 103 -2.51 -7.91 16.06
CA VAL A 103 -2.74 -8.54 14.75
C VAL A 103 -2.09 -7.76 13.62
N TYR A 104 -2.04 -6.43 13.73
CA TYR A 104 -1.44 -5.54 12.73
C TYR A 104 -0.02 -5.08 13.10
N SER A 105 0.54 -5.55 14.21
CA SER A 105 1.91 -5.20 14.58
C SER A 105 2.89 -6.00 13.72
N PHE A 106 4.01 -5.36 13.35
CA PHE A 106 5.17 -6.04 12.77
C PHE A 106 5.58 -7.27 13.58
N ALA A 107 5.43 -7.21 14.90
CA ALA A 107 5.79 -8.29 15.79
C ALA A 107 5.09 -9.59 15.41
N GLU A 108 3.80 -9.56 15.05
CA GLU A 108 3.01 -10.77 14.78
C GLU A 108 3.29 -11.43 13.43
N GLU A 109 4.07 -10.77 12.57
CA GLU A 109 4.44 -11.26 11.23
C GLU A 109 3.22 -11.57 10.34
N ASN A 110 2.10 -10.90 10.59
CA ASN A 110 0.95 -10.88 9.70
C ASN A 110 1.20 -9.87 8.58
N ILE A 111 1.15 -10.37 7.35
CA ILE A 111 1.35 -9.62 6.11
C ILE A 111 0.02 -9.51 5.40
N PHE A 112 -0.36 -8.28 5.08
CA PHE A 112 -1.63 -7.96 4.45
C PHE A 112 -1.42 -7.73 2.95
N SER A 113 -2.20 -8.43 2.12
CA SER A 113 -2.05 -8.35 0.66
C SER A 113 -2.35 -6.97 0.10
N PHE A 114 -3.33 -6.26 0.69
CA PHE A 114 -3.66 -4.89 0.28
C PHE A 114 -2.51 -3.91 0.51
N ASP A 115 -1.96 -3.85 1.73
CA ASP A 115 -0.82 -3.00 2.08
C ASP A 115 0.38 -3.27 1.17
N THR A 116 0.67 -4.56 0.98
CA THR A 116 1.73 -5.06 0.10
C THR A 116 1.51 -4.56 -1.34
N GLY A 117 0.27 -4.60 -1.83
CA GLY A 117 -0.09 -4.09 -3.15
C GLY A 117 0.02 -2.56 -3.31
N MET A 118 -0.32 -1.79 -2.27
CA MET A 118 -0.17 -0.31 -2.32
C MET A 118 1.31 0.09 -2.33
N VAL A 119 2.14 -0.67 -1.62
CA VAL A 119 3.60 -0.52 -1.69
C VAL A 119 4.15 -0.90 -3.07
N LEU A 120 3.68 -2.00 -3.66
CA LEU A 120 4.04 -2.37 -5.05
C LEU A 120 3.78 -1.20 -6.00
N TYR A 121 2.59 -0.62 -5.96
CA TYR A 121 2.21 0.51 -6.80
C TYR A 121 3.11 1.73 -6.61
N GLY A 122 3.42 2.09 -5.36
CA GLY A 122 4.36 3.19 -5.08
C GLY A 122 5.76 2.93 -5.62
N VAL A 123 6.31 1.73 -5.38
CA VAL A 123 7.69 1.37 -5.76
C VAL A 123 7.87 1.26 -7.27
N ILE A 124 6.93 0.66 -8.01
CA ILE A 124 7.04 0.57 -9.46
C ILE A 124 6.95 1.94 -10.14
N ASN A 125 6.13 2.84 -9.61
CA ASN A 125 6.07 4.22 -10.09
C ASN A 125 7.36 5.00 -9.77
N LEU A 126 8.00 4.73 -8.62
CA LEU A 126 9.31 5.30 -8.32
C LEU A 126 10.38 4.79 -9.29
N TYR A 127 10.34 3.51 -9.66
CA TYR A 127 11.21 2.98 -10.72
C TYR A 127 10.99 3.73 -12.04
N ARG A 128 9.74 3.92 -12.49
CA ARG A 128 9.46 4.64 -13.75
C ARG A 128 10.11 6.02 -13.79
N VAL A 129 10.04 6.76 -12.68
CA VAL A 129 10.61 8.12 -12.58
C VAL A 129 12.13 8.13 -12.48
N THR A 130 12.72 7.15 -11.78
CA THR A 130 14.15 7.18 -11.43
C THR A 130 15.02 6.29 -12.31
N GLN A 131 14.43 5.28 -12.95
CA GLN A 131 15.09 4.18 -13.66
C GLN A 131 16.12 3.41 -12.81
N ASP A 132 16.06 3.53 -11.49
CA ASP A 132 16.96 2.83 -10.57
C ASP A 132 16.52 1.38 -10.38
N SER A 133 17.33 0.45 -10.88
CA SER A 133 17.02 -0.98 -10.95
C SER A 133 16.71 -1.61 -9.59
N GLN A 134 17.16 -1.02 -8.48
CA GLN A 134 16.82 -1.54 -7.15
C GLN A 134 15.31 -1.52 -6.89
N TYR A 135 14.60 -0.51 -7.40
CA TYR A 135 13.15 -0.40 -7.24
C TYR A 135 12.41 -1.39 -8.14
N LEU A 136 12.95 -1.70 -9.32
CA LEU A 136 12.39 -2.76 -10.16
C LEU A 136 12.55 -4.14 -9.51
N VAL A 137 13.72 -4.43 -8.93
CA VAL A 137 13.95 -5.68 -8.19
C VAL A 137 12.97 -5.78 -7.02
N MET A 138 12.84 -4.72 -6.24
CA MET A 138 11.90 -4.65 -5.12
C MET A 138 10.46 -4.89 -5.58
N ALA A 139 10.00 -4.21 -6.64
CA ALA A 139 8.66 -4.38 -7.19
C ALA A 139 8.41 -5.83 -7.65
N LYS A 140 9.39 -6.46 -8.33
CA LYS A 140 9.27 -7.87 -8.74
C LYS A 140 9.13 -8.80 -7.55
N THR A 141 9.95 -8.64 -6.51
CA THR A 141 9.87 -9.47 -5.30
C THR A 141 8.50 -9.35 -4.62
N ILE A 142 7.97 -8.13 -4.51
CA ILE A 142 6.65 -7.89 -3.93
C ILE A 142 5.55 -8.52 -4.79
N ALA A 143 5.59 -8.31 -6.10
CA ALA A 143 4.59 -8.85 -7.02
C ALA A 143 4.63 -10.38 -7.06
N ASP A 144 5.82 -10.98 -7.06
CA ASP A 144 5.98 -12.44 -7.06
C ASP A 144 5.42 -13.06 -5.77
N PHE A 145 5.58 -12.41 -4.61
CA PHE A 145 4.90 -12.82 -3.38
C PHE A 145 3.37 -12.71 -3.49
N LEU A 146 2.85 -11.59 -4.00
CA LEU A 146 1.41 -11.40 -4.16
C LEU A 146 0.78 -12.47 -5.06
N ILE A 147 1.38 -12.75 -6.22
CA ILE A 147 0.79 -13.67 -7.21
C ILE A 147 1.12 -15.14 -6.94
N GLY A 148 2.23 -15.43 -6.24
CA GLY A 148 2.69 -16.78 -5.94
C GLY A 148 2.21 -17.32 -4.60
N THR A 149 2.00 -16.44 -3.62
CA THR A 149 1.59 -16.83 -2.25
C THR A 149 0.18 -16.37 -1.92
N MET A 150 -0.19 -15.13 -2.26
CA MET A 150 -1.46 -14.55 -1.80
C MET A 150 -2.62 -14.83 -2.76
N GLN A 151 -2.38 -14.93 -4.07
CA GLN A 151 -3.44 -15.12 -5.05
C GLN A 151 -3.96 -16.55 -5.07
N GLN A 152 -5.27 -16.70 -4.94
CA GLN A 152 -5.99 -17.97 -4.94
C GLN A 152 -6.40 -18.39 -6.35
N GLU A 153 -6.84 -19.64 -6.51
CA GLU A 153 -7.25 -20.19 -7.81
C GLU A 153 -8.41 -19.42 -8.45
N ASP A 154 -9.33 -18.87 -7.65
CA ASP A 154 -10.46 -18.05 -8.11
C ASP A 154 -10.06 -16.61 -8.50
N GLY A 155 -8.77 -16.28 -8.38
CA GLY A 155 -8.22 -14.95 -8.68
C GLY A 155 -8.22 -13.97 -7.51
N SER A 156 -8.90 -14.30 -6.41
CA SER A 156 -8.91 -13.47 -5.19
C SER A 156 -7.53 -13.42 -4.53
N LEU A 157 -7.33 -12.43 -3.65
CA LEU A 157 -6.18 -12.42 -2.75
C LEU A 157 -6.64 -12.86 -1.36
N ALA A 158 -5.91 -13.81 -0.77
CA ALA A 158 -5.96 -14.02 0.66
C ALA A 158 -5.65 -12.69 1.36
N PRO A 159 -6.39 -12.32 2.42
CA PRO A 159 -6.22 -11.01 3.05
C PRO A 159 -4.96 -10.97 3.91
N ILE A 160 -4.66 -12.08 4.59
CA ILE A 160 -3.58 -12.17 5.57
C ILE A 160 -2.76 -13.44 5.35
N TYR A 161 -1.45 -13.29 5.40
CA TYR A 161 -0.45 -14.36 5.47
C TYR A 161 0.37 -14.19 6.73
N ASN A 162 0.48 -15.23 7.56
CA ASN A 162 1.37 -15.22 8.71
C ASN A 162 2.72 -15.85 8.35
N ALA A 163 3.80 -15.05 8.43
CA ALA A 163 5.11 -15.50 8.00
C ALA A 163 5.81 -16.45 8.99
N ARG A 164 5.37 -16.52 10.26
CA ARG A 164 5.96 -17.44 11.26
C ARG A 164 5.56 -18.88 11.02
N ASN A 165 4.31 -19.10 10.61
CA ASN A 165 3.75 -20.45 10.40
C ASN A 165 3.44 -20.77 8.94
N ASN A 166 3.74 -19.85 8.02
CA ASN A 166 3.52 -20.01 6.57
C ASN A 166 2.06 -20.35 6.23
N ALA A 167 1.11 -19.65 6.86
CA ALA A 167 -0.32 -19.91 6.69
C ALA A 167 -1.09 -18.68 6.18
N LEU A 168 -2.00 -18.93 5.25
CA LEU A 168 -3.03 -17.97 4.82
C LEU A 168 -4.25 -18.11 5.72
N PHE A 169 -4.87 -16.98 6.09
CA PHE A 169 -6.09 -17.01 6.89
C PHE A 169 -6.95 -15.76 6.70
N VAL A 170 -8.20 -15.88 7.12
CA VAL A 170 -9.16 -14.78 7.30
C VAL A 170 -9.29 -14.57 8.80
N ALA A 171 -9.22 -13.32 9.27
CA ALA A 171 -9.37 -13.07 10.70
C ALA A 171 -10.76 -13.50 11.18
N THR A 172 -10.84 -14.04 12.40
CA THR A 172 -12.11 -14.47 12.99
C THR A 172 -13.03 -13.30 13.32
N GLU A 173 -12.47 -12.11 13.57
CA GLU A 173 -13.25 -10.91 13.77
C GLU A 173 -13.69 -10.30 12.42
N PRO A 174 -15.00 -10.01 12.25
CA PRO A 174 -15.55 -9.53 10.98
C PRO A 174 -15.11 -8.08 10.75
N LYS A 175 -14.03 -7.92 9.97
CA LYS A 175 -13.58 -6.64 9.46
C LYS A 175 -13.44 -6.71 7.95
N TRP A 176 -13.97 -5.73 7.24
CA TRP A 176 -13.89 -5.61 5.78
C TRP A 176 -12.48 -5.81 5.20
N SER A 177 -11.44 -5.33 5.89
CA SER A 177 -10.05 -5.42 5.43
C SER A 177 -9.39 -6.79 5.66
N ASN A 178 -10.02 -7.69 6.43
CA ASN A 178 -9.44 -8.97 6.84
C ASN A 178 -10.05 -10.16 6.08
N GLN A 179 -10.68 -9.90 4.93
CA GLN A 179 -11.37 -10.86 4.08
C GLN A 179 -11.08 -10.59 2.60
N PRO A 180 -11.12 -11.60 1.72
CA PRO A 180 -11.06 -11.36 0.28
C PRO A 180 -12.31 -10.62 -0.21
N ALA A 181 -12.16 -9.43 -0.81
CA ALA A 181 -13.26 -8.71 -1.46
C ALA A 181 -12.76 -7.75 -2.57
N SER A 182 -13.67 -7.00 -3.18
CA SER A 182 -13.41 -6.10 -4.33
C SER A 182 -12.33 -5.04 -4.11
N PHE A 183 -12.09 -4.60 -2.86
CA PHE A 183 -11.08 -3.58 -2.58
C PHE A 183 -9.68 -4.03 -3.01
N HIS A 184 -9.39 -5.34 -3.02
CA HIS A 184 -8.14 -5.89 -3.53
C HIS A 184 -7.93 -5.62 -5.03
N ALA A 185 -8.97 -5.29 -5.82
CA ALA A 185 -8.80 -4.92 -7.22
C ALA A 185 -7.80 -3.76 -7.40
N LYS A 186 -7.63 -2.90 -6.39
CA LYS A 186 -6.64 -1.82 -6.42
C LYS A 186 -5.19 -2.33 -6.53
N VAL A 187 -4.90 -3.54 -6.07
CA VAL A 187 -3.58 -4.19 -6.21
C VAL A 187 -3.22 -4.42 -7.69
N ALA A 188 -4.22 -4.52 -8.57
CA ALA A 188 -4.01 -4.65 -10.01
C ALA A 188 -3.25 -3.44 -10.61
N LEU A 189 -3.33 -2.25 -10.01
CA LEU A 189 -2.60 -1.06 -10.48
C LEU A 189 -1.09 -1.32 -10.53
N GLY A 190 -0.52 -1.82 -9.44
CA GLY A 190 0.91 -2.12 -9.35
C GLY A 190 1.34 -3.29 -10.24
N LEU A 191 0.47 -4.31 -10.39
CA LEU A 191 0.72 -5.46 -11.27
C LEU A 191 0.72 -5.06 -12.75
N VAL A 192 -0.23 -4.23 -13.17
CA VAL A 192 -0.29 -3.70 -14.55
C VAL A 192 0.90 -2.80 -14.83
N ASP A 193 1.25 -1.90 -13.90
CA ASP A 193 2.44 -1.06 -14.06
C ASP A 193 3.73 -1.86 -14.21
N LEU A 194 3.86 -2.93 -13.41
CA LEU A 194 5.02 -3.81 -13.50
C LEU A 194 5.04 -4.59 -14.82
N PHE A 195 3.88 -5.05 -15.30
CA PHE A 195 3.76 -5.66 -16.61
C PHE A 195 4.19 -4.71 -17.72
N GLU A 196 3.70 -3.46 -17.73
CA GLU A 196 4.04 -2.49 -18.78
C GLU A 196 5.54 -2.20 -18.84
N VAL A 197 6.20 -2.16 -17.68
CA VAL A 197 7.65 -1.94 -17.59
C VAL A 197 8.45 -3.17 -18.04
N THR A 198 7.97 -4.38 -17.73
CA THR A 198 8.78 -5.61 -17.88
C THR A 198 8.42 -6.45 -19.09
N GLY A 199 7.20 -6.30 -19.62
CA GLY A 199 6.60 -7.20 -20.60
C GLY A 199 6.22 -8.59 -20.06
N ASP A 200 6.42 -8.86 -18.75
CA ASP A 200 6.16 -10.18 -18.17
C ASP A 200 4.66 -10.40 -17.97
N LYS A 201 4.07 -11.22 -18.86
CA LYS A 201 2.63 -11.48 -18.93
C LYS A 201 2.07 -12.15 -17.67
N LYS A 202 2.90 -12.72 -16.78
CA LYS A 202 2.40 -13.30 -15.53
C LYS A 202 1.72 -12.25 -14.64
N TYR A 203 2.26 -11.03 -14.62
CA TYR A 203 1.70 -9.93 -13.83
C TYR A 203 0.38 -9.42 -14.42
N TYR A 204 0.31 -9.30 -15.75
CA TYR A 204 -0.94 -8.98 -16.45
C TYR A 204 -2.03 -10.03 -16.18
N GLY A 205 -1.68 -11.32 -16.32
CA GLY A 205 -2.60 -12.42 -16.06
C GLY A 205 -3.12 -12.42 -14.63
N ALA A 206 -2.25 -12.18 -13.65
CA ALA A 206 -2.65 -12.06 -12.25
C ALA A 206 -3.58 -10.86 -11.99
N ALA A 207 -3.28 -9.69 -12.58
CA ALA A 207 -4.13 -8.51 -12.49
C ALA A 207 -5.52 -8.76 -13.10
N ALA A 208 -5.59 -9.40 -14.27
CA ALA A 208 -6.84 -9.73 -14.94
C ALA A 208 -7.70 -10.70 -14.10
N ARG A 209 -7.10 -11.74 -13.51
CA ARG A 209 -7.80 -12.66 -12.60
C ARG A 209 -8.35 -11.93 -11.38
N LEU A 210 -7.57 -11.03 -10.79
CA LEU A 210 -7.99 -10.26 -9.62
C LEU A 210 -9.17 -9.31 -9.93
N CYS A 211 -9.13 -8.62 -11.07
CA CYS A 211 -10.26 -7.80 -11.52
C CYS A 211 -11.48 -8.67 -11.85
N THR A 212 -11.29 -9.84 -12.47
CA THR A 212 -12.37 -10.79 -12.76
C THR A 212 -13.04 -11.27 -11.47
N TYR A 213 -12.26 -11.59 -10.45
CA TYR A 213 -12.77 -11.90 -9.12
C TYR A 213 -13.58 -10.73 -8.54
N ALA A 214 -13.07 -9.51 -8.61
CA ALA A 214 -13.78 -8.34 -8.08
C ALA A 214 -15.15 -8.13 -8.74
N LEU A 215 -15.28 -8.40 -10.04
CA LEU A 215 -16.57 -8.35 -10.76
C LEU A 215 -17.62 -9.30 -10.17
N THR A 216 -17.21 -10.44 -9.58
CA THR A 216 -18.16 -11.36 -8.91
C THR A 216 -18.81 -10.77 -7.65
N THR A 217 -18.25 -9.68 -7.13
CA THR A 217 -18.77 -8.98 -5.94
C THR A 217 -19.58 -7.72 -6.29
N GLN A 218 -19.82 -7.48 -7.58
CA GLN A 218 -20.65 -6.39 -8.06
C GLN A 218 -22.13 -6.79 -8.00
N GLU A 219 -22.94 -5.95 -7.37
CA GLU A 219 -24.40 -6.07 -7.38
C GLU A 219 -25.01 -5.48 -8.65
N ALA A 220 -26.28 -5.82 -8.94
CA ALA A 220 -27.02 -5.32 -10.11
C ALA A 220 -27.06 -3.77 -10.20
N GLY A 221 -27.01 -3.07 -9.06
CA GLY A 221 -26.94 -1.60 -9.00
C GLY A 221 -25.55 -1.01 -9.28
N GLY A 222 -24.57 -1.84 -9.61
CA GLY A 222 -23.18 -1.42 -9.88
C GLY A 222 -22.29 -1.29 -8.65
N ARG A 223 -22.85 -1.44 -7.44
CA ARG A 223 -22.13 -1.39 -6.16
C ARG A 223 -21.25 -2.62 -5.99
N PHE A 224 -20.01 -2.44 -5.51
CA PHE A 224 -19.12 -3.54 -5.17
C PHE A 224 -19.12 -3.77 -3.66
N ILE A 225 -19.34 -5.02 -3.24
CA ILE A 225 -19.29 -5.41 -1.83
C ILE A 225 -17.82 -5.56 -1.39
N THR A 226 -17.45 -4.86 -0.32
CA THR A 226 -16.11 -4.93 0.29
C THR A 226 -16.13 -5.63 1.64
N ASP A 227 -17.26 -5.64 2.34
CA ASP A 227 -17.48 -6.45 3.54
C ASP A 227 -18.57 -7.49 3.27
N LYS A 228 -18.16 -8.75 3.14
CA LYS A 228 -19.07 -9.87 2.86
C LYS A 228 -19.81 -10.34 4.10
N PHE A 229 -19.25 -10.15 5.29
CA PHE A 229 -19.94 -10.49 6.54
C PHE A 229 -21.12 -9.55 6.76
N ALA A 230 -20.94 -8.25 6.51
CA ALA A 230 -21.98 -7.25 6.67
C ALA A 230 -22.84 -7.03 5.41
N GLY A 231 -22.39 -7.47 4.23
CA GLY A 231 -23.07 -7.18 2.95
C GLY A 231 -22.98 -5.70 2.56
N THR A 232 -21.93 -5.01 3.01
CA THR A 232 -21.76 -3.55 2.86
C THR A 232 -20.57 -3.19 1.99
N THR A 233 -20.55 -1.92 1.58
CA THR A 233 -19.38 -1.29 0.98
C THR A 233 -18.77 -0.37 2.03
N HIS A 234 -17.66 -0.79 2.61
CA HIS A 234 -16.79 0.07 3.41
C HIS A 234 -15.83 0.83 2.49
N LEU A 235 -15.78 2.16 2.69
CA LEU A 235 -14.86 3.11 2.08
C LEU A 235 -13.99 3.74 3.16
#